data_AF-A0A2M7Y589-F1
#
_entry.id   AF-A0A2M7Y589-F1
#
_cell.length_a   1.000
_cell.length_b   1.000
_cell.length_c   1.000
_cell.angle_alpha   90.00
_cell.angle_beta   90.00
_cell.angle_gamma   90.00
#
_symmetry.space_group_name_H-M   'P 1'
#
loop_
_entity.id
_entity.type
_entity.pdbx_description
1 polymer ?
#
loop_
_entity_poly.entity_id
_entity_poly.type
_entity_poly.pdbx_seq_one_letter_code
_entity_poly.pdbx_strand_id
1 'polypeptide(L)'
;MRAKSRWFAKGRTHPPEAAAGVVAVTVWKLALATIRNMRKADFEIETGPAYFDFLREYLVFLIHVLDRYAYMRFDGTGRAAFTTAAARRLAELAAENECELLGGDATVLRREFIDLVNARGADYAVFGFDEKEGPDFGFVRYLGNKLLDIVPPRDRSWVIDQVMAIEAPDAIRTLKGVFAGLAASSAPAGAVQ
;
A
#
# COMPACT_ATOMS: atom_id res chain seq x y z
N MET A 1 2.36 6.86 22.76
CA MET A 1 3.34 5.78 23.06
C MET A 1 4.63 6.11 22.32
N ARG A 2 5.79 6.10 22.99
CA ARG A 2 7.05 6.68 22.48
C ARG A 2 7.93 5.58 21.88
N ALA A 3 8.02 5.51 20.56
CA ALA A 3 8.89 4.55 19.87
C ALA A 3 10.36 4.99 20.00
N LYS A 4 11.20 4.12 20.58
CA LYS A 4 12.65 4.28 20.63
C LYS A 4 13.22 3.98 19.23
N SER A 5 13.78 4.99 18.57
CA SER A 5 14.52 4.85 17.31
C SER A 5 15.71 3.91 17.52
N ARG A 6 15.70 2.72 16.88
CA ARG A 6 16.86 1.84 16.86
C ARG A 6 17.88 2.37 15.84
N TRP A 7 19.08 2.59 16.36
CA TRP A 7 20.30 3.01 15.69
C TRP A 7 20.61 2.10 14.48
N PHE A 8 20.91 2.73 13.33
CA PHE A 8 21.17 2.07 12.05
C PHE A 8 22.48 1.26 12.03
N ALA A 9 22.40 -0.02 11.69
CA ALA A 9 23.56 -0.84 11.35
C ALA A 9 24.09 -0.46 9.96
N LYS A 10 25.38 -0.13 9.89
CA LYS A 10 26.13 0.17 8.66
C LYS A 10 26.33 -1.10 7.82
N GLY A 11 25.52 -1.25 6.78
CA GLY A 11 25.68 -2.21 5.69
C GLY A 11 24.76 -1.76 4.56
N ARG A 12 25.27 -1.68 3.31
CA ARG A 12 24.68 -0.95 2.16
C ARG A 12 23.14 -0.98 2.17
N THR A 13 22.56 0.09 2.71
CA THR A 13 21.11 0.31 2.70
C THR A 13 20.75 0.84 1.32
N HIS A 14 19.82 0.18 0.62
CA HIS A 14 19.26 0.75 -0.61
C HIS A 14 18.81 2.19 -0.33
N PRO A 15 19.10 3.15 -1.23
CA PRO A 15 18.53 4.48 -1.14
C PRO A 15 17.00 4.35 -0.99
N PRO A 16 16.37 5.13 -0.10
CA PRO A 16 14.92 5.06 0.13
C PRO A 16 14.10 5.07 -1.17
N GLU A 17 14.48 5.88 -2.16
CA GLU A 17 13.81 6.03 -3.44
C GLU A 17 13.98 4.78 -4.34
N ALA A 18 15.17 4.16 -4.31
CA ALA A 18 15.42 2.93 -5.05
C ALA A 18 14.62 1.75 -4.46
N ALA A 19 14.53 1.66 -3.13
CA ALA A 19 13.68 0.69 -2.46
C ALA A 19 12.19 0.94 -2.79
N ALA A 20 11.75 2.20 -2.80
CA ALA A 20 10.38 2.58 -3.11
C ALA A 20 9.96 2.14 -4.53
N GLY A 21 10.83 2.28 -5.53
CA GLY A 21 10.54 1.85 -6.90
C GLY A 21 10.25 0.34 -7.00
N VAL A 22 11.07 -0.49 -6.36
CA VAL A 22 10.86 -1.95 -6.33
C VAL A 22 9.56 -2.30 -5.60
N VAL A 23 9.34 -1.69 -4.43
CA VAL A 23 8.17 -1.95 -3.60
C VAL A 23 6.87 -1.53 -4.29
N ALA A 24 6.86 -0.39 -4.98
CA ALA A 24 5.69 0.12 -5.71
C ALA A 24 5.20 -0.87 -6.78
N VAL A 25 6.11 -1.50 -7.52
CA VAL A 25 5.73 -2.51 -8.53
C VAL A 25 5.08 -3.74 -7.86
N THR A 26 5.59 -4.17 -6.71
CA THR A 26 4.98 -5.26 -5.94
C THR A 26 3.59 -4.88 -5.42
N VAL A 27 3.46 -3.67 -4.87
CA VAL A 27 2.19 -3.13 -4.36
C VAL A 27 1.14 -3.02 -5.46
N TRP A 28 1.52 -2.55 -6.64
CA TRP A 28 0.65 -2.51 -7.81
C TRP A 28 0.12 -3.90 -8.17
N LYS A 29 1.02 -4.89 -8.31
CA LYS A 29 0.62 -6.27 -8.62
C LYS A 29 -0.28 -6.89 -7.56
N LEU A 30 -0.03 -6.56 -6.29
CA LEU A 30 -0.81 -7.02 -5.15
C LEU A 30 -2.23 -6.43 -5.18
N ALA A 31 -2.37 -5.12 -5.45
CA ALA A 31 -3.67 -4.48 -5.58
C ALA A 31 -4.49 -5.06 -6.75
N LEU A 32 -3.86 -5.27 -7.92
CA LEU A 32 -4.51 -5.95 -9.04
C LEU A 32 -4.90 -7.40 -8.69
N ALA A 33 -4.10 -8.10 -7.89
CA ALA A 33 -4.42 -9.44 -7.42
C ALA A 33 -5.62 -9.44 -6.48
N THR A 34 -5.70 -8.50 -5.54
CA THR A 34 -6.84 -8.35 -4.64
C THR A 34 -8.13 -8.12 -5.43
N ILE A 35 -8.16 -7.23 -6.43
CA ILE A 35 -9.39 -7.04 -7.22
C ILE A 35 -9.78 -8.33 -7.95
N ARG A 36 -8.81 -9.07 -8.49
CA ARG A 36 -9.10 -10.39 -9.10
C ARG A 36 -9.66 -11.38 -8.07
N ASN A 37 -9.16 -11.38 -6.84
CA ASN A 37 -9.66 -12.25 -5.77
C ASN A 37 -11.07 -11.86 -5.34
N MET A 38 -11.33 -10.57 -5.14
CA MET A 38 -12.66 -10.05 -4.84
C MET A 38 -13.67 -10.47 -5.91
N ARG A 39 -13.34 -10.31 -7.19
CA ARG A 39 -14.21 -10.76 -8.29
C ARG A 39 -14.41 -12.28 -8.36
N LYS A 40 -13.41 -13.07 -7.93
CA LYS A 40 -13.55 -14.53 -7.78
C LYS A 40 -14.41 -14.93 -6.57
N ALA A 41 -14.50 -14.06 -5.57
CA ALA A 41 -15.40 -14.19 -4.42
C ALA A 41 -16.78 -13.57 -4.71
N ASP A 42 -17.17 -13.47 -5.99
CA ASP A 42 -18.46 -12.98 -6.48
C ASP A 42 -18.81 -11.52 -6.13
N PHE A 43 -17.81 -10.69 -5.81
CA PHE A 43 -18.01 -9.24 -5.71
C PHE A 43 -18.17 -8.60 -7.10
N GLU A 44 -19.23 -7.80 -7.26
CA GLU A 44 -19.57 -7.02 -8.46
C GLU A 44 -18.72 -5.76 -8.57
N ILE A 45 -17.44 -5.96 -8.90
CA ILE A 45 -16.53 -4.88 -9.25
C ILE A 45 -16.45 -4.80 -10.78
N GLU A 46 -17.28 -3.94 -11.36
CA GLU A 46 -17.35 -3.71 -12.80
C GLU A 46 -16.05 -3.11 -13.34
N THR A 47 -15.62 -3.56 -14.53
CA THR A 47 -14.48 -2.98 -15.25
C THR A 47 -14.86 -1.61 -15.82
N GLY A 48 -14.72 -0.58 -14.98
CA GLY A 48 -15.13 0.79 -15.22
C GLY A 48 -14.68 1.71 -14.07
N PRO A 49 -15.36 2.83 -13.81
CA PRO A 49 -15.01 3.75 -12.72
C PRO A 49 -14.90 3.05 -11.35
N ALA A 50 -15.84 2.16 -11.02
CA ALA A 50 -15.84 1.44 -9.73
C ALA A 50 -14.58 0.57 -9.52
N TYR A 51 -14.01 0.01 -10.59
CA TYR A 51 -12.74 -0.72 -10.52
C TYR A 51 -11.60 0.19 -10.08
N PHE A 52 -11.50 1.39 -10.66
CA PHE A 52 -10.44 2.33 -10.31
C PHE A 52 -10.66 2.98 -8.96
N ASP A 53 -11.91 3.25 -8.56
CA ASP A 53 -12.19 3.74 -7.21
C ASP A 53 -11.78 2.72 -6.15
N PHE A 54 -12.10 1.43 -6.36
CA PHE A 54 -11.64 0.34 -5.51
C PHE A 54 -10.10 0.28 -5.50
N LEU A 55 -9.49 0.27 -6.68
CA LEU A 55 -8.04 0.16 -6.84
C LEU A 55 -7.31 1.29 -6.11
N ARG A 56 -7.81 2.52 -6.22
CA ARG A 56 -7.22 3.70 -5.58
C ARG A 56 -7.29 3.61 -4.07
N GLU A 57 -8.47 3.33 -3.49
CA GLU A 57 -8.60 3.18 -2.03
C GLU A 57 -7.72 2.04 -1.49
N TYR A 58 -7.63 0.93 -2.22
CA TYR A 58 -6.78 -0.18 -1.82
C TYR A 58 -5.28 0.18 -1.91
N LEU A 59 -4.85 0.87 -2.96
CA LEU A 59 -3.48 1.37 -3.07
C LEU A 59 -3.13 2.40 -1.98
N VAL A 60 -4.08 3.28 -1.63
CA VAL A 60 -3.90 4.25 -0.55
C VAL A 60 -3.69 3.53 0.79
N PHE A 61 -4.50 2.50 1.08
CA PHE A 61 -4.27 1.64 2.25
C PHE A 61 -2.87 1.04 2.26
N LEU A 62 -2.44 0.44 1.14
CA LEU A 62 -1.11 -0.16 1.05
C LEU A 62 -0.01 0.89 1.22
N ILE A 63 -0.12 2.09 0.63
CA ILE A 63 0.83 3.19 0.82
C ILE A 63 0.96 3.56 2.30
N HIS A 64 -0.14 3.63 3.03
CA HIS A 64 -0.08 3.93 4.47
C HIS A 64 0.53 2.78 5.28
N VAL A 65 0.31 1.51 4.90
CA VAL A 65 1.03 0.36 5.48
C VAL A 65 2.54 0.46 5.20
N LEU A 66 2.92 0.80 3.96
CA LEU A 66 4.31 1.00 3.57
C LEU A 66 4.99 2.10 4.39
N ASP A 67 4.30 3.22 4.61
CA ASP A 67 4.79 4.33 5.43
C ASP A 67 5.09 3.90 6.87
N ARG A 68 4.25 3.02 7.47
CA ARG A 68 4.50 2.49 8.82
C ARG A 68 5.74 1.61 8.88
N TYR A 69 5.95 0.74 7.89
CA TYR A 69 7.20 -0.03 7.78
C TYR A 69 8.41 0.87 7.50
N ALA A 70 8.25 1.89 6.65
CA ALA A 70 9.31 2.86 6.36
C ALA A 70 9.71 3.66 7.62
N TYR A 71 8.75 4.03 8.48
CA TYR A 71 9.01 4.68 9.76
C TYR A 71 9.88 3.83 10.70
N MET A 72 9.71 2.51 10.69
CA MET A 72 10.53 1.60 11.49
C MET A 72 11.93 1.43 10.89
N ARG A 73 12.06 1.62 9.57
CA ARG A 73 13.25 1.28 8.81
C ARG A 73 14.18 2.45 8.53
N PHE A 74 13.65 3.65 8.34
CA PHE A 74 14.36 4.85 7.93
C PHE A 74 14.19 5.97 8.95
N ASP A 75 15.07 6.97 8.89
CA ASP A 75 14.88 8.20 9.65
C ASP A 75 13.76 9.04 9.02
N GLY A 76 13.45 10.20 9.61
CA GLY A 76 12.34 11.04 9.12
C GLY A 76 12.48 11.42 7.64
N THR A 77 13.68 11.80 7.22
CA THR A 77 13.99 12.18 5.83
C THR A 77 13.88 10.98 4.90
N GLY A 78 14.47 9.84 5.27
CA GLY A 78 14.41 8.62 4.47
C GLY A 78 13.00 8.04 4.35
N ARG A 79 12.21 8.08 5.43
CA ARG A 79 10.78 7.71 5.40
C ARG A 79 10.00 8.59 4.44
N ALA A 80 10.20 9.90 4.50
CA ALA A 80 9.51 10.85 3.62
C ALA A 80 9.89 10.62 2.15
N ALA A 81 11.19 10.43 1.88
CA ALA A 81 11.70 10.12 0.55
C ALA A 81 11.12 8.81 -0.02
N PHE A 82 11.15 7.73 0.78
CA PHE A 82 10.58 6.43 0.42
C PHE A 82 9.09 6.54 0.10
N THR A 83 8.30 7.10 1.03
CA THR A 83 6.83 7.13 0.93
C THR A 83 6.40 8.02 -0.24
N THR A 84 7.06 9.17 -0.42
CA THR A 84 6.81 10.07 -1.55
C THR A 84 7.11 9.39 -2.88
N ALA A 85 8.26 8.72 -3.00
CA ALA A 85 8.63 8.01 -4.22
C ALA A 85 7.66 6.86 -4.54
N ALA A 86 7.24 6.09 -3.52
CA ALA A 86 6.28 5.00 -3.69
C ALA A 86 4.91 5.52 -4.12
N ALA A 87 4.39 6.56 -3.46
CA ALA A 87 3.11 7.17 -3.79
C ALA A 87 3.10 7.73 -5.21
N ARG A 88 4.16 8.46 -5.61
CA ARG A 88 4.28 8.99 -6.98
C ARG A 88 4.33 7.90 -8.03
N ARG A 89 5.09 6.82 -7.79
CA ARG A 89 5.17 5.71 -8.74
C ARG A 89 3.85 4.99 -8.90
N LEU A 90 3.12 4.78 -7.80
CA LEU A 90 1.79 4.17 -7.84
C LEU A 90 0.75 5.09 -8.51
N ALA A 91 0.86 6.40 -8.29
CA ALA A 91 0.02 7.40 -8.94
C ALA A 91 0.20 7.38 -10.47
N GLU A 92 1.44 7.28 -10.94
CA GLU A 92 1.74 7.11 -12.38
C GLU A 92 1.11 5.84 -12.94
N LEU A 93 1.35 4.69 -12.30
CA LEU A 93 0.81 3.39 -12.75
C LEU A 93 -0.72 3.38 -12.79
N ALA A 94 -1.37 3.92 -11.76
CA ALA A 94 -2.82 4.00 -11.69
C ALA A 94 -3.39 4.95 -12.77
N ALA A 95 -2.81 6.14 -12.91
CA ALA A 95 -3.27 7.14 -13.87
C ALA A 95 -3.06 6.70 -15.33
N GLU A 96 -1.91 6.09 -15.65
CA GLU A 96 -1.63 5.54 -16.98
C GLU A 96 -2.65 4.45 -17.34
N ASN A 97 -2.88 3.51 -16.41
CA ASN A 97 -3.79 2.38 -16.65
C ASN A 97 -5.25 2.81 -16.79
N GLU A 98 -5.68 3.79 -15.99
CA GLU A 98 -7.01 4.34 -16.09
C GLU A 98 -7.22 5.19 -17.34
N CYS A 99 -6.25 6.04 -17.67
CA CYS A 99 -6.29 6.84 -18.88
C CYS A 99 -6.34 5.94 -20.13
N GLU A 100 -5.63 4.82 -20.13
CA GLU A 100 -5.67 3.84 -21.22
C GLU A 100 -7.05 3.16 -21.36
N LEU A 101 -7.70 2.84 -20.23
CA LEU A 101 -8.96 2.09 -20.24
C LEU A 101 -10.22 2.97 -20.37
N LEU A 102 -10.24 4.12 -19.70
CA LEU A 102 -11.40 5.01 -19.58
C LEU A 102 -11.21 6.36 -20.29
N GLY A 103 -10.01 6.65 -20.79
CA GLY A 103 -9.64 7.97 -21.31
C GLY A 103 -9.35 8.99 -20.19
N GLY A 104 -9.22 10.25 -20.58
CA GLY A 104 -8.97 11.36 -19.65
C GLY A 104 -7.54 11.91 -19.74
N ASP A 105 -7.10 12.61 -18.69
CA ASP A 105 -5.77 13.21 -18.58
C ASP A 105 -4.99 12.57 -17.41
N ALA A 106 -3.97 11.79 -17.74
CA ALA A 106 -3.12 11.13 -16.75
C ALA A 106 -2.46 12.10 -15.75
N THR A 107 -2.20 13.35 -16.14
CA THR A 107 -1.67 14.37 -15.21
C THR A 107 -2.70 14.74 -14.15
N VAL A 108 -3.97 14.86 -14.54
CA VAL A 108 -5.08 15.15 -13.62
C VAL A 108 -5.31 13.95 -12.70
N LEU A 109 -5.45 12.75 -13.25
CA LEU A 109 -5.67 11.51 -12.49
C LEU A 109 -4.56 11.24 -11.47
N ARG A 110 -3.30 11.49 -11.85
CA ARG A 110 -2.15 11.36 -10.94
C ARG A 110 -2.24 12.35 -9.77
N ARG A 111 -2.64 13.60 -10.03
CA ARG A 111 -2.80 14.62 -8.99
C ARG A 111 -3.93 14.22 -8.02
N GLU A 112 -5.07 13.83 -8.56
CA GLU A 112 -6.24 13.38 -7.77
C GLU A 112 -5.89 12.20 -6.87
N PHE A 113 -5.12 11.23 -7.37
CA PHE A 113 -4.66 10.11 -6.55
C PHE A 113 -3.75 10.56 -5.40
N ILE A 114 -2.81 11.48 -5.65
CA ILE A 114 -1.95 12.02 -4.58
C ILE A 114 -2.76 12.81 -3.55
N ASP A 115 -3.75 13.59 -4.00
CA ASP A 115 -4.67 14.31 -3.11
C ASP A 115 -5.46 13.33 -2.23
N LEU A 116 -5.92 12.20 -2.80
CA LEU A 116 -6.55 11.13 -2.04
C LEU A 116 -5.62 10.49 -1.00
N VAL A 117 -4.37 10.17 -1.37
CA VAL A 117 -3.35 9.65 -0.43
C VAL A 117 -3.16 10.61 0.74
N ASN A 118 -3.03 11.90 0.46
CA ASN A 118 -2.82 12.94 1.47
C ASN A 118 -4.05 13.10 2.39
N ALA A 119 -5.25 13.14 1.81
CA ALA A 119 -6.49 13.25 2.58
C ALA A 119 -6.66 12.06 3.54
N ARG A 120 -6.43 10.83 3.06
CA ARG A 120 -6.50 9.61 3.88
C ARG A 120 -5.39 9.53 4.91
N GLY A 121 -4.25 10.18 4.68
CA GLY A 121 -3.14 10.19 5.63
C GLY A 121 -3.50 10.78 6.99
N ALA A 122 -4.37 11.79 7.03
CA ALA A 122 -4.89 12.34 8.28
C ALA A 122 -5.72 11.30 9.06
N ASP A 123 -6.54 10.52 8.34
CA ASP A 123 -7.38 9.49 8.94
C ASP A 123 -6.53 8.31 9.44
N TYR A 124 -5.60 7.82 8.62
CA TYR A 124 -4.73 6.71 8.99
C TYR A 124 -3.73 7.06 10.11
N ALA A 125 -3.47 8.35 10.35
CA ALA A 125 -2.55 8.82 11.39
C ALA A 125 -2.97 8.37 12.80
N VAL A 126 -4.27 8.21 13.05
CA VAL A 126 -4.82 7.93 14.39
C VAL A 126 -4.74 6.47 14.79
N PHE A 127 -4.54 5.56 13.84
CA PHE A 127 -4.52 4.12 14.09
C PHE A 127 -3.13 3.61 14.48
N GLY A 128 -3.13 2.51 15.25
CA GLY A 128 -1.94 1.80 15.68
C GLY A 128 -1.35 0.92 14.59
N PHE A 129 -0.06 0.64 14.74
CA PHE A 129 0.67 -0.28 13.90
C PHE A 129 1.82 -0.91 14.70
N ASP A 130 1.91 -2.23 14.68
CA ASP A 130 2.97 -3.01 15.30
C ASP A 130 3.88 -3.66 14.24
N GLU A 131 5.18 -3.78 14.53
CA GLU A 131 6.15 -4.36 13.59
C GLU A 131 5.86 -5.84 13.28
N LYS A 132 5.40 -6.58 14.28
CA LYS A 132 5.13 -8.02 14.18
C LYS A 132 3.72 -8.29 13.72
N GLU A 133 2.74 -7.67 14.39
CA GLU A 133 1.32 -7.93 14.14
C GLU A 133 0.78 -7.12 12.95
N GLY A 134 1.41 -6.00 12.60
CA GLY A 134 1.01 -5.12 11.51
C GLY A 134 -0.03 -4.07 11.94
N PRO A 135 -0.89 -3.59 11.02
CA PRO A 135 -1.91 -2.59 11.33
C PRO A 135 -2.92 -3.11 12.35
N ASP A 136 -3.38 -2.24 13.25
CA ASP A 136 -4.45 -2.61 14.18
C ASP A 136 -5.81 -2.81 13.47
N PHE A 137 -6.79 -3.29 14.23
CA PHE A 137 -8.13 -3.54 13.72
C PHE A 137 -8.77 -2.28 13.10
N GLY A 138 -8.57 -1.11 13.70
CA GLY A 138 -9.14 0.16 13.24
C GLY A 138 -8.58 0.57 11.88
N PHE A 139 -7.27 0.39 11.69
CA PHE A 139 -6.58 0.66 10.43
C PHE A 139 -7.17 -0.16 9.28
N VAL A 140 -7.32 -1.48 9.45
CA VAL A 140 -7.86 -2.35 8.38
C VAL A 140 -9.36 -2.12 8.18
N ARG A 141 -10.11 -1.92 9.26
CA ARG A 141 -11.54 -1.61 9.17
C ARG A 141 -11.81 -0.30 8.44
N TYR A 142 -10.93 0.69 8.57
CA TYR A 142 -11.06 1.96 7.87
C TYR A 142 -11.02 1.77 6.34
N LEU A 143 -10.12 0.91 5.82
CA LEU A 143 -10.16 0.50 4.41
C LEU A 143 -11.53 -0.11 4.06
N GLY A 144 -12.00 -1.07 4.87
CA GLY A 144 -13.30 -1.71 4.65
C GLY A 144 -14.45 -0.69 4.53
N ASN A 145 -14.44 0.35 5.37
CA ASN A 145 -15.43 1.43 5.30
C ASN A 145 -15.32 2.25 4.00
N LYS A 146 -14.10 2.52 3.50
CA LYS A 146 -13.93 3.22 2.21
C LYS A 146 -14.44 2.37 1.04
N LEU A 147 -14.19 1.07 1.08
CA LEU A 147 -14.67 0.15 0.05
C LEU A 147 -16.19 -0.07 0.11
N LEU A 148 -16.80 0.03 1.29
CA LEU A 148 -18.25 -0.04 1.48
C LEU A 148 -19.00 1.04 0.66
N ASP A 149 -18.41 2.22 0.53
CA ASP A 149 -18.97 3.34 -0.23
C ASP A 149 -18.90 3.10 -1.75
N ILE A 150 -18.02 2.20 -2.21
CA ILE A 150 -17.73 1.92 -3.62
C ILE A 150 -18.52 0.71 -4.12
N VAL A 151 -18.57 -0.37 -3.34
CA VAL A 151 -19.22 -1.62 -3.78
C VAL A 151 -20.75 -1.45 -3.88
N PRO A 152 -21.40 -2.20 -4.79
CA PRO A 152 -22.85 -2.15 -4.93
C PRO A 152 -23.57 -2.65 -3.67
N PRO A 153 -24.85 -2.27 -3.45
CA PRO A 153 -25.59 -2.63 -2.24
C PRO A 153 -25.60 -4.12 -1.90
N ARG A 154 -25.57 -5.01 -2.90
CA ARG A 154 -25.52 -6.46 -2.70
C ARG A 154 -24.31 -6.91 -1.88
N ASP A 155 -23.17 -6.27 -2.10
CA ASP A 155 -21.88 -6.73 -1.58
C ASP A 155 -21.48 -6.02 -0.28
N ARG A 156 -22.18 -4.95 0.09
CA ARG A 156 -21.91 -4.13 1.28
C ARG A 156 -21.92 -4.93 2.59
N SER A 157 -22.73 -5.98 2.66
CA SER A 157 -22.81 -6.84 3.83
C SER A 157 -21.55 -7.67 4.07
N TRP A 158 -20.73 -7.89 3.04
CA TRP A 158 -19.59 -8.81 3.09
C TRP A 158 -18.23 -8.16 2.83
N VAL A 159 -18.18 -6.98 2.19
CA VAL A 159 -16.91 -6.37 1.76
C VAL A 159 -15.94 -6.12 2.91
N ILE A 160 -16.45 -5.68 4.07
CA ILE A 160 -15.62 -5.44 5.25
C ILE A 160 -15.03 -6.76 5.75
N ASP A 161 -15.85 -7.80 5.88
CA ASP A 161 -15.42 -9.10 6.38
C ASP A 161 -14.42 -9.75 5.43
N GLN A 162 -14.67 -9.73 4.12
CA GLN A 162 -13.76 -10.25 3.10
C GLN A 162 -12.39 -9.58 3.17
N VAL A 163 -12.36 -8.25 3.23
CA VAL A 163 -11.11 -7.49 3.25
C VAL A 163 -10.35 -7.69 4.55
N MET A 164 -11.06 -7.70 5.69
CA MET A 164 -10.44 -7.85 7.01
C MET A 164 -9.95 -9.28 7.27
N ALA A 165 -10.66 -10.29 6.78
CA ALA A 165 -10.32 -11.69 7.03
C ALA A 165 -9.34 -12.29 6.01
N ILE A 166 -9.36 -11.81 4.76
CA ILE A 166 -8.63 -12.45 3.65
C ILE A 166 -7.68 -11.46 2.97
N GLU A 167 -8.21 -10.42 2.32
CA GLU A 167 -7.39 -9.65 1.37
C GLU A 167 -6.29 -8.82 2.04
N ALA A 168 -6.63 -8.07 3.09
CA ALA A 168 -5.66 -7.22 3.78
C ALA A 168 -4.59 -8.04 4.54
N PRO A 169 -4.93 -9.09 5.32
CA PRO A 169 -3.91 -9.92 5.98
C PRO A 169 -2.89 -10.52 5.03
N ASP A 170 -3.32 -11.03 3.87
CA ASP A 170 -2.42 -11.61 2.87
C ASP A 170 -1.53 -10.54 2.21
N ALA A 171 -2.10 -9.36 1.95
CA ALA A 171 -1.35 -8.23 1.43
C ALA A 171 -0.28 -7.74 2.43
N ILE A 172 -0.64 -7.57 3.70
CA ILE A 172 0.27 -7.15 4.78
C ILE A 172 1.40 -8.17 4.95
N ARG A 173 1.10 -9.48 4.93
CA ARG A 173 2.11 -10.55 5.02
C ARG A 173 3.14 -10.44 3.89
N THR A 174 2.66 -10.18 2.68
CA THR A 174 3.53 -9.98 1.50
C THR A 174 4.44 -8.76 1.68
N LEU A 175 3.87 -7.61 2.08
CA LEU A 175 4.65 -6.39 2.29
C LEU A 175 5.69 -6.52 3.41
N LYS A 176 5.34 -7.18 4.50
CA LYS A 176 6.27 -7.52 5.58
C LYS A 176 7.47 -8.32 5.06
N GLY A 177 7.21 -9.32 4.22
CA GLY A 177 8.25 -10.12 3.56
C GLY A 177 9.16 -9.28 2.65
N VAL A 178 8.59 -8.35 1.89
CA VAL A 178 9.36 -7.43 1.03
C VAL A 178 10.31 -6.56 1.86
N PHE A 179 9.84 -5.97 2.96
CA PHE A 179 10.69 -5.16 3.85
C PHE A 179 11.76 -5.97 4.56
N ALA A 180 11.45 -7.22 4.97
CA ALA A 180 12.45 -8.13 5.52
C ALA A 180 13.53 -8.48 4.48
N GLY A 181 13.15 -8.72 3.22
CA GLY A 181 14.07 -9.00 2.12
C GLY A 181 15.00 -7.82 1.79
N LEU A 182 14.51 -6.59 1.88
CA LEU A 182 15.34 -5.37 1.73
C LEU A 182 16.44 -5.28 2.80
N ALA A 183 16.28 -5.91 3.96
CA ALA A 183 17.32 -6.00 4.98
C ALA A 183 18.33 -7.13 4.67
N ALA A 184 17.88 -8.27 4.14
CA ALA A 184 18.73 -9.41 3.83
C ALA A 184 19.72 -9.15 2.68
N SER A 185 19.32 -8.41 1.65
CA SER A 185 20.19 -8.01 0.52
C SER A 185 21.32 -7.04 0.89
N SER A 186 21.40 -6.61 2.16
CA SER A 186 22.48 -5.76 2.69
C SER A 186 23.60 -6.54 3.41
N ALA A 187 23.48 -7.87 3.52
CA ALA A 187 24.56 -8.71 4.03
C ALA A 187 25.72 -8.78 3.01
N PRO A 188 26.99 -8.62 3.44
CA PRO A 188 28.10 -8.80 2.52
C PRO A 188 28.08 -10.23 2.00
N ALA A 189 28.21 -10.40 0.69
CA ALA A 189 28.62 -11.66 0.08
C ALA A 189 30.00 -12.01 0.63
N GLY A 190 30.03 -12.74 1.75
CA GLY A 190 31.23 -13.12 2.48
C GLY A 190 31.61 -14.57 2.17
N ALA A 191 32.67 -14.71 1.38
CA ALA A 191 33.67 -15.76 1.38
C ALA A 191 33.16 -17.22 1.35
N VAL A 192 33.16 -17.78 0.13
CA VAL A 192 33.54 -19.18 -0.04
C VAL A 192 35.02 -19.27 0.39
N GLN A 193 35.29 -20.04 1.45
CA GLN A 193 36.61 -20.64 1.69
C GLN A 193 36.64 -22.00 1.03
#